data_AF-A0A737DFB0-F1
#
_entry.id   AF-A0A737DFB0-F1
#
_cell.length_a   1.000
_cell.length_b   1.000
_cell.length_c   1.000
_cell.angle_alpha   90.00
_cell.angle_beta   90.00
_cell.angle_gamma   90.00
#
_symmetry.space_group_name_H-M   'P 1'
#
loop_
_entity.id
_entity.type
_entity.pdbx_description
1 polymer ?
#
loop_
_entity_poly.entity_id
_entity_poly.type
_entity_poly.pdbx_seq_one_letter_code
_entity_poly.pdbx_strand_id
1 'polypeptide(L)'
;MFILSQKTFTKYILKVAKYIPFVFPESVVFFSKDIDENNDDSIWKKRDEKFNSISYFSGAFKWKAITLSSIITKNEVSIIEEKISKLKINFVPKFFGKFSDTSIEHFGCNYRALGVFRINSDHHFDDLGCLYFKNDYFSAIYLSIFKTPSGLFIINYYFFMKDNATSLISNIDVSKLYTYKEFTGLNIYKKENRTLKNIDRKEQAINLIENNLIKVLNEAKMVVGYIGERIGVSPTDLFSTSEFYKDQDEPYFSKDNGEMIEGKLAYIDSRYHDYYDYSADPAEHFFSTPVFRKIIFDYSYLLCKRKERFEKFDDYINQYYACYEKHLVFIPLHLIHREITRLISEISRLMTLDKRSDLAKYHDFVFECLSQTENIKKWLKEIEADYKTSINNRYHESISSIIKKQNERVSELLELTKRFYTLSESRVQIENIKYSKKNARLVLILVIVQIVLAAMTIDLDKKGQWYSPLVEYIKSITSVSF
;
A
#
# COMPACT_ATOMS: atom_id res chain seq x y z
N MET A 1 -17.29 -27.04 6.63
CA MET A 1 -15.95 -27.63 6.49
C MET A 1 -15.19 -27.34 7.79
N PHE A 2 -14.98 -28.33 8.65
CA PHE A 2 -14.25 -28.12 9.90
C PHE A 2 -12.75 -28.00 9.58
N ILE A 3 -12.22 -26.79 9.62
CA ILE A 3 -10.77 -26.57 9.55
C ILE A 3 -10.23 -26.93 10.94
N LEU A 4 -9.80 -28.17 11.11
CA LEU A 4 -9.05 -28.58 12.31
C LEU A 4 -7.76 -27.78 12.38
N SER A 5 -7.43 -27.25 13.57
CA SER A 5 -6.14 -26.58 13.76
C SER A 5 -4.99 -27.55 13.49
N GLN A 6 -3.86 -27.05 12.99
CA GLN A 6 -2.67 -27.85 12.66
C GLN A 6 -2.15 -28.62 13.89
N LYS A 7 -2.27 -28.05 15.08
CA LYS A 7 -2.05 -28.71 16.37
C LYS A 7 -2.97 -29.90 16.59
N THR A 8 -4.29 -29.68 16.49
CA THR A 8 -5.30 -30.74 16.68
C THR A 8 -5.09 -31.87 15.67
N PHE A 9 -4.80 -31.51 14.42
CA PHE A 9 -4.53 -32.45 13.34
C PHE A 9 -3.24 -33.25 13.56
N THR A 10 -2.15 -32.60 14.00
CA THR A 10 -0.90 -33.28 14.39
C THR A 10 -1.15 -34.29 15.50
N LYS A 11 -1.92 -33.91 16.53
CA LYS A 11 -2.30 -34.81 17.63
C LYS A 11 -3.06 -36.04 17.13
N TYR A 12 -4.04 -35.86 16.24
CA TYR A 12 -4.78 -36.97 15.66
C TYR A 12 -3.89 -37.90 14.84
N ILE A 13 -3.02 -37.37 13.99
CA ILE A 13 -2.13 -38.18 13.16
C ILE A 13 -1.17 -39.00 13.99
N LEU A 14 -0.56 -38.40 15.01
CA LEU A 14 0.33 -39.15 15.89
C LEU A 14 -0.43 -40.21 16.71
N LYS A 15 -1.67 -39.94 17.14
CA LYS A 15 -2.53 -40.97 17.76
C LYS A 15 -2.80 -42.14 16.79
N VAL A 16 -3.22 -41.86 15.56
CA VAL A 16 -3.51 -42.91 14.56
C VAL A 16 -2.23 -43.68 14.19
N ALA A 17 -1.10 -43.01 14.04
CA ALA A 17 0.19 -43.64 13.76
C ALA A 17 0.66 -44.58 14.88
N LYS A 18 0.24 -44.32 16.13
CA LYS A 18 0.50 -45.22 17.26
C LYS A 18 -0.29 -46.53 17.14
N TYR A 19 -1.56 -46.45 16.75
CA TYR A 19 -2.45 -47.62 16.63
C TYR A 19 -2.28 -48.38 15.30
N ILE A 20 -1.93 -47.69 14.21
CA ILE A 20 -1.83 -48.26 12.86
C ILE A 20 -0.46 -47.87 12.23
N PRO A 21 0.67 -48.34 12.80
CA PRO A 21 2.00 -47.84 12.43
C PRO A 21 2.40 -48.15 10.98
N PHE A 22 1.89 -49.23 10.38
CA PHE A 22 2.27 -49.67 9.04
C PHE A 22 1.78 -48.75 7.90
N VAL A 23 0.84 -47.85 8.16
CA VAL A 23 0.33 -46.87 7.17
C VAL A 23 1.13 -45.57 7.19
N PHE A 24 1.97 -45.36 8.20
CA PHE A 24 2.73 -44.11 8.40
C PHE A 24 4.23 -44.32 8.17
N PRO A 25 4.95 -43.28 7.71
CA PRO A 25 6.40 -43.34 7.63
C PRO A 25 7.05 -43.57 9.01
N GLU A 26 8.18 -44.27 9.04
CA GLU A 26 8.92 -44.58 10.28
C GLU A 26 9.19 -43.36 11.15
N SER A 27 9.47 -42.21 10.56
CA SER A 27 9.69 -40.96 11.29
C SER A 27 8.45 -40.49 12.08
N VAL A 28 7.26 -40.66 11.52
CA VAL A 28 5.99 -40.31 12.18
C VAL A 28 5.67 -41.32 13.27
N VAL A 29 5.90 -42.61 13.00
CA VAL A 29 5.75 -43.67 13.99
C VAL A 29 6.70 -43.46 15.16
N PHE A 30 7.96 -43.06 14.89
CA PHE A 30 8.93 -42.69 15.91
C PHE A 30 8.38 -41.59 16.84
N PHE A 31 7.85 -40.50 16.29
CA PHE A 31 7.25 -39.42 17.11
C PHE A 31 5.97 -39.84 17.85
N SER A 32 5.20 -40.79 17.31
CA SER A 32 3.97 -41.27 17.95
C SER A 32 4.22 -42.06 19.25
N LYS A 33 5.41 -42.66 19.38
CA LYS A 33 5.81 -43.40 20.60
C LYS A 33 5.95 -42.49 21.82
N ASP A 34 6.24 -41.21 21.60
CA ASP A 34 6.34 -40.19 22.64
C ASP A 34 4.97 -39.60 23.05
N ILE A 35 3.84 -40.20 22.65
CA ILE A 35 2.50 -39.78 23.09
C ILE A 35 2.00 -40.68 24.23
N ASP A 36 1.80 -40.06 25.40
CA ASP A 36 1.17 -40.68 26.56
C ASP A 36 -0.35 -40.81 26.33
N GLU A 37 -0.90 -42.00 26.62
CA GLU A 37 -2.34 -42.27 26.43
C GLU A 37 -3.20 -41.76 27.58
N ASN A 38 -2.62 -41.66 28.79
CA ASN A 38 -3.35 -41.34 30.01
C ASN A 38 -3.31 -39.86 30.40
N ASN A 39 -2.47 -39.07 29.74
CA ASN A 39 -2.24 -37.68 30.11
C ASN A 39 -2.08 -36.85 28.83
N ASP A 40 -3.22 -36.45 28.28
CA ASP A 40 -3.43 -36.00 26.90
C ASP A 40 -2.65 -34.71 26.49
N ASP A 41 -1.77 -34.22 27.37
CA ASP A 41 -0.96 -33.02 27.25
C ASP A 41 0.42 -33.07 27.98
N SER A 42 0.79 -34.11 28.74
CA SER A 42 1.92 -34.05 29.71
C SER A 42 3.32 -34.03 29.07
N ILE A 43 3.54 -34.79 28.00
CA ILE A 43 4.88 -34.91 27.37
C ILE A 43 5.28 -33.63 26.62
N TRP A 44 4.29 -32.81 26.24
CA TRP A 44 4.49 -31.57 25.48
C TRP A 44 4.35 -30.31 26.34
N LYS A 45 3.63 -30.36 27.47
CA LYS A 45 3.51 -29.25 28.43
C LYS A 45 4.75 -29.12 29.31
N LYS A 46 5.84 -28.58 28.79
CA LYS A 46 6.73 -27.80 29.65
C LYS A 46 6.05 -26.47 29.94
N ARG A 47 5.41 -26.36 31.11
CA ARG A 47 5.06 -25.05 31.68
C ARG A 47 6.37 -24.37 32.04
N ASP A 48 6.92 -23.58 31.12
CA ASP A 48 7.97 -22.64 31.49
C ASP A 48 7.28 -21.52 32.29
N GLU A 49 7.45 -21.52 33.62
CA GLU A 49 6.75 -20.64 34.59
C GLU A 49 7.21 -19.18 34.53
N LYS A 50 8.04 -18.81 33.55
CA LYS A 50 8.79 -17.56 33.51
C LYS A 50 7.92 -16.29 33.44
N PHE A 51 6.75 -16.35 32.82
CA PHE A 51 5.84 -15.20 32.71
C PHE A 51 4.38 -15.67 32.68
N ASN A 52 3.42 -14.83 33.06
CA ASN A 52 1.98 -15.09 32.98
C ASN A 52 1.25 -14.08 32.12
N SER A 53 1.89 -12.95 31.80
CA SER A 53 1.36 -11.95 30.89
C SER A 53 2.39 -11.53 29.85
N ILE A 54 1.91 -10.97 28.75
CA ILE A 54 2.75 -10.36 27.71
C ILE A 54 2.27 -8.95 27.35
N SER A 55 3.20 -8.05 27.10
CA SER A 55 2.95 -6.71 26.56
C SER A 55 3.76 -6.45 25.30
N TYR A 56 3.30 -5.51 24.47
CA TYR A 56 4.07 -5.03 23.32
C TYR A 56 5.33 -4.28 23.78
N PHE A 57 5.19 -3.36 24.74
CA PHE A 57 6.30 -2.67 25.40
C PHE A 57 6.38 -3.00 26.89
N SER A 58 7.56 -2.83 27.49
CA SER A 58 7.70 -2.85 28.95
C SER A 58 7.00 -1.66 29.59
N GLY A 59 6.59 -1.77 30.86
CA GLY A 59 5.91 -0.73 31.61
C GLY A 59 4.56 -0.27 31.00
N ALA A 60 4.02 0.81 31.55
CA ALA A 60 2.81 1.43 31.03
C ALA A 60 3.07 2.16 29.69
N PHE A 61 2.11 2.08 28.77
CA PHE A 61 2.12 2.80 27.51
C PHE A 61 0.69 2.99 27.01
N LYS A 62 0.49 3.92 26.08
CA LYS A 62 -0.77 4.16 25.38
C LYS A 62 -0.58 3.91 23.89
N TRP A 63 -1.43 3.06 23.31
CA TRP A 63 -1.61 3.04 21.86
C TRP A 63 -2.52 4.20 21.49
N LYS A 64 -1.93 5.25 20.91
CA LYS A 64 -2.59 6.55 20.74
C LYS A 64 -3.40 6.61 19.45
N ALA A 65 -2.77 6.21 18.34
CA ALA A 65 -3.39 6.33 17.04
C ALA A 65 -2.95 5.28 16.03
N ILE A 66 -3.79 5.09 15.02
CA ILE A 66 -3.43 4.51 13.73
C ILE A 66 -3.68 5.57 12.66
N THR A 67 -2.75 5.73 11.74
CA THR A 67 -2.96 6.60 10.58
C THR A 67 -3.01 5.76 9.32
N LEU A 68 -4.05 5.96 8.51
CA LEU A 68 -4.19 5.37 7.19
C LEU A 68 -4.17 6.48 6.14
N SER A 69 -3.32 6.36 5.13
CA SER A 69 -3.16 7.39 4.11
C SER A 69 -3.10 6.78 2.71
N SER A 70 -3.57 7.54 1.71
CA SER A 70 -3.52 7.10 0.31
C SER A 70 -3.38 8.29 -0.63
N ILE A 71 -2.72 8.07 -1.78
CA ILE A 71 -2.71 9.04 -2.86
C ILE A 71 -4.07 8.96 -3.58
N ILE A 72 -4.69 10.12 -3.80
CA ILE A 72 -5.94 10.24 -4.53
C ILE A 72 -5.77 11.18 -5.73
N THR A 73 -6.65 11.02 -6.71
CA THR A 73 -6.68 11.82 -7.93
C THR A 73 -7.40 13.15 -7.71
N LYS A 74 -7.12 14.13 -8.57
CA LYS A 74 -7.84 15.41 -8.58
C LYS A 74 -9.36 15.24 -8.74
N ASN A 75 -9.80 14.23 -9.49
CA ASN A 75 -11.23 13.93 -9.67
C ASN A 75 -11.86 13.46 -8.35
N GLU A 76 -11.20 12.55 -7.64
CA GLU A 76 -11.63 12.07 -6.32
C GLU A 76 -11.67 13.21 -5.30
N VAL A 77 -10.67 14.08 -5.30
CA VAL A 77 -10.64 15.31 -4.48
C VAL A 77 -11.87 16.17 -4.73
N SER A 78 -12.27 16.36 -5.99
CA SER A 78 -13.46 17.15 -6.37
C SER A 78 -14.76 16.48 -5.92
N ILE A 79 -14.83 15.15 -5.94
CA ILE A 79 -15.97 14.40 -5.40
C ILE A 79 -16.07 14.58 -3.89
N ILE A 80 -14.95 14.48 -3.18
CA ILE A 80 -14.89 14.68 -1.72
C ILE A 80 -15.32 16.09 -1.35
N GLU A 81 -14.86 17.11 -2.09
CA GLU A 81 -15.32 18.50 -1.92
C GLU A 81 -16.83 18.63 -1.95
N GLU A 82 -17.43 18.09 -3.01
CA GLU A 82 -18.87 18.16 -3.23
C GLU A 82 -19.62 17.46 -2.08
N LYS A 83 -19.18 16.26 -1.70
CA LYS A 83 -19.84 15.46 -0.65
C LYS A 83 -19.68 16.09 0.73
N ILE A 84 -18.49 16.55 1.09
CA ILE A 84 -18.24 17.17 2.40
C ILE A 84 -19.03 18.47 2.55
N SER A 85 -19.14 19.27 1.49
CA SER A 85 -19.96 20.49 1.51
C SER A 85 -21.43 20.23 1.89
N LYS A 86 -21.94 19.02 1.60
CA LYS A 86 -23.29 18.57 1.92
C LYS A 86 -23.41 17.94 3.31
N LEU A 87 -22.30 17.47 3.89
CA LEU A 87 -22.27 16.81 5.20
C LEU A 87 -22.13 17.81 6.37
N LYS A 88 -21.51 18.98 6.15
CA LYS A 88 -21.32 19.96 7.20
C LYS A 88 -22.65 20.62 7.59
N ILE A 89 -23.10 20.34 8.81
CA ILE A 89 -24.39 20.82 9.33
C ILE A 89 -24.34 22.32 9.65
N ASN A 90 -23.19 22.87 10.06
CA ASN A 90 -23.04 24.29 10.36
C ASN A 90 -21.65 24.81 9.93
N PHE A 91 -21.66 26.05 9.41
CA PHE A 91 -20.48 26.86 9.04
C PHE A 91 -19.52 26.20 8.03
N VAL A 92 -19.85 26.35 6.75
CA VAL A 92 -18.83 26.50 5.71
C VAL A 92 -18.50 28.00 5.69
N PRO A 93 -17.35 28.48 6.22
CA PRO A 93 -16.92 29.84 5.91
C PRO A 93 -17.03 30.04 4.40
N LYS A 94 -17.62 31.15 3.94
CA LYS A 94 -17.71 31.51 2.50
C LYS A 94 -16.35 31.44 1.77
N PHE A 95 -15.25 31.37 2.52
CA PHE A 95 -13.87 31.16 2.07
C PHE A 95 -13.44 29.68 1.99
N PHE A 96 -14.37 28.71 1.96
CA PHE A 96 -14.05 27.35 1.51
C PHE A 96 -13.74 27.38 0.01
N GLY A 97 -12.57 27.93 -0.37
CA GLY A 97 -12.06 27.84 -1.73
C GLY A 97 -11.93 26.37 -2.14
N LYS A 98 -11.90 26.07 -3.43
CA LYS A 98 -11.71 24.68 -3.89
C LYS A 98 -10.29 24.22 -3.54
N PHE A 99 -10.14 23.15 -2.76
CA PHE A 99 -8.84 22.50 -2.59
C PHE A 99 -8.40 21.68 -3.82
N SER A 100 -9.31 21.29 -4.71
CA SER A 100 -9.04 20.69 -6.02
C SER A 100 -8.24 21.62 -6.93
N ASP A 101 -8.28 22.92 -6.66
CA ASP A 101 -7.54 23.90 -7.43
C ASP A 101 -6.04 23.71 -7.22
N THR A 102 -5.41 23.27 -8.30
CA THR A 102 -3.98 23.21 -8.51
C THR A 102 -3.57 24.52 -9.16
N SER A 103 -2.78 25.35 -8.49
CA SER A 103 -2.18 26.51 -9.11
C SER A 103 -0.76 26.68 -8.61
N ILE A 104 0.14 26.96 -9.54
CA ILE A 104 1.56 27.26 -9.28
C ILE A 104 1.70 28.55 -8.46
N GLU A 105 0.67 29.40 -8.46
CA GLU A 105 0.60 30.64 -7.68
C GLU A 105 0.26 30.38 -6.20
N HIS A 106 -0.22 29.17 -5.85
CA HIS A 106 -0.32 28.76 -4.45
C HIS A 106 1.06 28.31 -3.99
N PHE A 107 1.74 29.19 -3.25
CA PHE A 107 3.07 28.90 -2.71
C PHE A 107 3.00 27.79 -1.66
N GLY A 108 3.81 26.75 -1.85
CA GLY A 108 4.08 25.72 -0.84
C GLY A 108 3.11 24.53 -0.83
N CYS A 109 3.47 23.53 -0.04
CA CYS A 109 2.58 22.42 0.25
C CYS A 109 1.48 22.91 1.22
N ASN A 110 0.28 22.36 1.12
CA ASN A 110 -0.83 22.77 1.96
C ASN A 110 -1.58 21.55 2.49
N TYR A 111 -2.20 21.70 3.65
CA TYR A 111 -3.12 20.72 4.17
C TYR A 111 -4.49 21.34 4.38
N ARG A 112 -5.50 20.47 4.40
CA ARG A 112 -6.85 20.87 4.71
C ARG A 112 -7.47 19.90 5.69
N ALA A 113 -7.82 20.43 6.85
CA ALA A 113 -8.72 19.77 7.78
C ALA A 113 -10.09 19.62 7.12
N LEU A 114 -10.53 18.38 6.93
CA LEU A 114 -11.86 18.11 6.41
C LEU A 114 -12.88 18.10 7.55
N GLY A 115 -12.54 17.43 8.65
CA GLY A 115 -13.29 17.39 9.90
C GLY A 115 -13.15 16.02 10.58
N VAL A 116 -13.99 15.75 11.58
CA VAL A 116 -13.88 14.54 12.42
C VAL A 116 -15.14 13.69 12.28
N PHE A 117 -14.99 12.37 12.14
CA PHE A 117 -16.07 11.43 12.38
C PHE A 117 -15.97 10.87 13.81
N ARG A 118 -17.04 10.97 14.59
CA ARG A 118 -17.12 10.39 15.93
C ARG A 118 -17.57 8.94 15.85
N ILE A 119 -16.99 8.09 16.70
CA ILE A 119 -17.34 6.66 16.79
C ILE A 119 -18.09 6.41 18.09
N ASN A 120 -19.28 5.80 17.99
CA ASN A 120 -20.11 5.40 19.14
C ASN A 120 -20.28 6.52 20.19
N SER A 121 -20.43 7.76 19.73
CA SER A 121 -20.58 8.95 20.57
C SER A 121 -21.49 9.97 19.88
N ASP A 122 -22.08 10.83 20.70
CA ASP A 122 -22.98 11.87 20.22
C ASP A 122 -22.25 12.96 19.45
N HIS A 123 -23.00 13.60 18.56
CA HIS A 123 -22.49 14.58 17.62
C HIS A 123 -22.05 15.87 18.33
N HIS A 124 -20.84 16.35 18.02
CA HIS A 124 -20.35 17.68 18.39
C HIS A 124 -20.40 18.65 17.20
N PHE A 125 -20.42 19.96 17.49
CA PHE A 125 -20.69 21.03 16.52
C PHE A 125 -19.76 21.03 15.28
N ASP A 126 -18.51 20.55 15.41
CA ASP A 126 -17.49 20.57 14.34
C ASP A 126 -17.26 19.21 13.65
N ASP A 127 -18.05 18.17 13.98
CA ASP A 127 -17.88 16.85 13.37
C ASP A 127 -18.51 16.78 11.97
N LEU A 128 -17.96 15.94 11.10
CA LEU A 128 -18.55 15.52 9.83
C LEU A 128 -19.73 14.55 10.03
N GLY A 129 -19.88 14.02 11.24
CA GLY A 129 -20.99 13.17 11.67
C GLY A 129 -20.55 12.02 12.58
N CYS A 130 -21.52 11.20 12.96
CA CYS A 130 -21.30 10.03 13.80
C CYS A 130 -21.36 8.72 12.99
N LEU A 131 -20.54 7.77 13.42
CA LEU A 131 -20.52 6.40 12.93
C LEU A 131 -20.74 5.46 14.12
N TYR A 132 -21.68 4.53 13.97
CA TYR A 132 -21.99 3.55 15.00
C TYR A 132 -21.52 2.17 14.55
N PHE A 133 -20.53 1.61 15.27
CA PHE A 133 -19.92 0.33 14.98
C PHE A 133 -19.93 -0.55 16.23
N LYS A 134 -19.96 -1.87 16.05
CA LYS A 134 -19.90 -2.81 17.18
C LYS A 134 -18.51 -2.90 17.84
N ASN A 135 -17.48 -2.25 17.27
CA ASN A 135 -16.13 -2.27 17.81
C ASN A 135 -15.88 -1.08 18.76
N ASP A 136 -15.01 -1.28 19.77
CA ASP A 136 -14.69 -0.29 20.80
C ASP A 136 -13.22 0.15 20.76
N TYR A 137 -12.59 0.08 19.59
CA TYR A 137 -11.16 0.40 19.44
C TYR A 137 -10.91 1.88 19.18
N PHE A 138 -11.85 2.55 18.51
CA PHE A 138 -11.70 3.91 18.04
C PHE A 138 -12.70 4.82 18.72
N SER A 139 -12.29 6.04 19.01
CA SER A 139 -13.15 7.09 19.57
C SER A 139 -13.56 8.11 18.52
N ALA A 140 -12.62 8.48 17.64
CA ALA A 140 -12.83 9.45 16.57
C ALA A 140 -11.85 9.22 15.43
N ILE A 141 -12.18 9.78 14.27
CA ILE A 141 -11.36 9.71 13.06
C ILE A 141 -11.27 11.10 12.48
N TYR A 142 -10.08 11.68 12.52
CA TYR A 142 -9.81 12.97 11.90
C TYR A 142 -9.43 12.77 10.44
N LEU A 143 -10.11 13.49 9.55
CA LEU A 143 -9.92 13.43 8.13
C LEU A 143 -9.24 14.71 7.64
N SER A 144 -8.17 14.56 6.86
CA SER A 144 -7.47 15.68 6.24
C SER A 144 -6.96 15.32 4.84
N ILE A 145 -6.73 16.34 4.01
CA ILE A 145 -6.05 16.18 2.72
C ILE A 145 -4.78 17.01 2.71
N PHE A 146 -3.65 16.41 2.37
CA PHE A 146 -2.42 17.10 2.00
C PHE A 146 -2.38 17.29 0.49
N LYS A 147 -1.89 18.45 0.04
CA LYS A 147 -1.70 18.76 -1.38
C LYS A 147 -0.37 19.44 -1.68
N THR A 148 0.20 19.14 -2.84
CA THR A 148 1.29 19.93 -3.43
C THR A 148 0.79 20.77 -4.62
N PRO A 149 1.47 21.87 -4.98
CA PRO A 149 1.09 22.70 -6.13
C PRO A 149 0.98 21.92 -7.46
N SER A 150 1.88 20.95 -7.69
CA SER A 150 1.86 20.06 -8.86
C SER A 150 0.83 18.92 -8.77
N GLY A 151 -0.12 18.97 -7.82
CA GLY A 151 -1.29 18.10 -7.81
C GLY A 151 -1.07 16.70 -7.23
N LEU A 152 -0.10 16.52 -6.32
CA LEU A 152 -0.11 15.38 -5.41
C LEU A 152 -1.21 15.62 -4.37
N PHE A 153 -2.14 14.69 -4.21
CA PHE A 153 -3.14 14.75 -3.16
C PHE A 153 -3.08 13.48 -2.32
N ILE A 154 -3.01 13.65 -1.00
CA ILE A 154 -2.97 12.54 -0.04
C ILE A 154 -4.14 12.73 0.91
N ILE A 155 -5.06 11.76 0.93
CA ILE A 155 -6.08 11.69 1.97
C ILE A 155 -5.54 10.96 3.17
N ASN A 156 -5.86 11.47 4.36
CA ASN A 156 -5.36 10.98 5.63
C ASN A 156 -6.50 10.73 6.61
N TYR A 157 -6.55 9.52 7.15
CA TYR A 157 -7.48 9.07 8.18
C TYR A 157 -6.70 8.81 9.47
N TYR A 158 -6.80 9.74 10.41
CA TYR A 158 -6.13 9.63 11.70
C TYR A 158 -7.11 9.10 12.75
N PHE A 159 -6.97 7.82 13.11
CA PHE A 159 -7.82 7.13 14.08
C PHE A 159 -7.32 7.37 15.48
N PHE A 160 -8.15 7.96 16.33
CA PHE A 160 -7.86 8.10 17.75
C PHE A 160 -8.33 6.87 18.52
N MET A 161 -7.42 6.25 19.27
CA MET A 161 -7.66 4.96 19.92
C MET A 161 -8.30 5.13 21.30
N LYS A 162 -9.15 4.19 21.69
CA LYS A 162 -9.64 4.03 23.06
C LYS A 162 -8.68 3.15 23.87
N ASP A 163 -8.73 3.25 25.19
CA ASP A 163 -7.89 2.46 26.10
C ASP A 163 -8.09 0.94 25.93
N ASN A 164 -9.28 0.51 25.51
CA ASN A 164 -9.58 -0.87 25.15
C ASN A 164 -8.63 -1.40 24.06
N ALA A 165 -8.22 -0.57 23.10
CA ALA A 165 -7.25 -0.98 22.07
C ALA A 165 -5.86 -1.23 22.68
N THR A 166 -5.42 -0.38 23.62
CA THR A 166 -4.17 -0.57 24.36
C THR A 166 -4.21 -1.87 25.17
N SER A 167 -5.34 -2.19 25.81
CA SER A 167 -5.50 -3.41 26.60
C SER A 167 -5.38 -4.72 25.77
N LEU A 168 -5.56 -4.64 24.45
CA LEU A 168 -5.36 -5.80 23.56
C LEU A 168 -3.89 -6.16 23.35
N ILE A 169 -2.97 -5.24 23.64
CA ILE A 169 -1.53 -5.42 23.42
C ILE A 169 -0.69 -5.11 24.66
N SER A 170 -1.36 -4.85 25.79
CA SER A 170 -0.73 -4.56 27.08
C SER A 170 -1.23 -5.55 28.12
N ASN A 171 -0.30 -6.19 28.82
CA ASN A 171 -0.53 -7.10 29.94
C ASN A 171 -1.57 -8.19 29.64
N ILE A 172 -1.48 -8.80 28.45
CA ILE A 172 -2.37 -9.88 28.01
C ILE A 172 -2.11 -11.12 28.85
N ASP A 173 -3.14 -11.70 29.46
CA ASP A 173 -3.03 -12.98 30.17
C ASP A 173 -2.71 -14.12 29.21
N VAL A 174 -1.55 -14.75 29.42
CA VAL A 174 -1.06 -15.91 28.66
C VAL A 174 -0.78 -17.10 29.58
N SER A 175 -1.32 -17.10 30.81
CA SER A 175 -1.18 -18.18 31.79
C SER A 175 -1.68 -19.53 31.28
N LYS A 176 -2.65 -19.53 30.36
CA LYS A 176 -3.23 -20.73 29.74
C LYS A 176 -2.42 -21.28 28.57
N LEU A 177 -1.46 -20.51 28.03
CA LEU A 177 -0.63 -20.97 26.92
C LEU A 177 0.38 -22.02 27.39
N TYR A 178 0.65 -22.99 26.52
CA TYR A 178 1.61 -24.05 26.78
C TYR A 178 2.37 -24.40 25.52
N THR A 179 3.62 -24.81 25.67
CA THR A 179 4.43 -25.32 24.58
C THR A 179 3.78 -26.56 23.98
N TYR A 180 3.78 -26.69 22.65
CA TYR A 180 3.30 -27.88 21.97
C TYR A 180 4.12 -28.14 20.69
N LYS A 181 4.00 -29.34 20.11
CA LYS A 181 4.60 -29.66 18.80
C LYS A 181 3.53 -29.74 17.72
N GLU A 182 3.87 -29.27 16.52
CA GLU A 182 3.07 -29.44 15.31
C GLU A 182 3.93 -29.83 14.12
N PHE A 183 3.38 -30.54 13.14
CA PHE A 183 4.09 -30.78 11.89
C PHE A 183 4.30 -29.48 11.12
N THR A 184 5.48 -29.27 10.53
CA THR A 184 5.78 -28.10 9.68
C THR A 184 4.92 -28.04 8.42
N GLY A 185 4.49 -29.19 7.93
CA GLY A 185 3.49 -29.40 6.90
C GLY A 185 3.08 -30.88 6.93
N LEU A 186 2.03 -31.28 6.21
CA LEU A 186 1.68 -32.70 6.12
C LEU A 186 1.79 -33.20 4.69
N ASN A 187 2.98 -33.64 4.31
CA ASN A 187 3.15 -34.49 3.14
C ASN A 187 3.84 -35.78 3.59
N ILE A 188 3.03 -36.81 3.82
CA ILE A 188 3.52 -38.13 4.22
C ILE A 188 4.45 -38.78 3.19
N TYR A 189 4.57 -38.23 1.98
CA TYR A 189 5.48 -38.69 0.93
C TYR A 189 6.79 -37.88 0.83
N LYS A 190 6.86 -36.66 1.41
CA LYS A 190 8.08 -35.82 1.40
C LYS A 190 8.68 -35.73 2.80
N LYS A 191 9.94 -36.16 2.95
CA LYS A 191 10.67 -36.21 4.23
C LYS A 191 10.73 -34.86 4.95
N GLU A 192 10.86 -33.76 4.21
CA GLU A 192 10.93 -32.38 4.72
C GLU A 192 9.66 -31.96 5.48
N ASN A 193 8.49 -32.41 5.01
CA ASN A 193 7.17 -32.14 5.60
C ASN A 193 6.77 -33.19 6.65
N ARG A 194 7.72 -33.92 7.24
CA ARG A 194 7.47 -34.86 8.35
C ARG A 194 8.12 -34.39 9.66
N THR A 195 8.70 -33.19 9.64
CA THR A 195 9.41 -32.62 10.79
C THR A 195 8.40 -32.00 11.76
N LEU A 196 8.60 -32.26 13.06
CA LEU A 196 7.84 -31.58 14.12
C LEU A 196 8.57 -30.30 14.51
N LYS A 197 7.87 -29.16 14.46
CA LYS A 197 8.31 -27.90 15.03
C LYS A 197 7.81 -27.80 16.47
N ASN A 198 8.69 -27.40 17.38
CA ASN A 198 8.29 -26.94 18.71
C ASN A 198 7.70 -25.53 18.58
N ILE A 199 6.46 -25.36 18.99
CA ILE A 199 5.83 -24.06 19.14
C ILE A 199 5.91 -23.70 20.62
N ASP A 200 6.86 -22.84 20.94
CA ASP A 200 7.04 -22.38 22.31
C ASP A 200 5.94 -21.39 22.73
N ARG A 201 5.86 -21.14 24.03
CA ARG A 201 4.85 -20.26 24.61
C ARG A 201 5.08 -18.78 24.27
N LYS A 202 6.34 -18.37 24.06
CA LYS A 202 6.71 -16.99 23.74
C LYS A 202 6.28 -16.65 22.31
N GLU A 203 6.55 -17.52 21.34
CA GLU A 203 6.07 -17.42 19.96
C GLU A 203 4.54 -17.32 19.93
N GLN A 204 3.83 -18.15 20.70
CA GLN A 204 2.37 -18.05 20.79
C GLN A 204 1.90 -16.72 21.38
N ALA A 205 2.53 -16.25 22.45
CA ALA A 205 2.19 -14.99 23.10
C ALA A 205 2.43 -13.79 22.18
N ILE A 206 3.55 -13.78 21.43
CA ILE A 206 3.87 -12.79 20.41
C ILE A 206 2.83 -12.84 19.26
N ASN A 207 2.46 -14.03 18.81
CA ASN A 207 1.42 -14.20 17.78
C ASN A 207 0.05 -13.68 18.24
N LEU A 208 -0.28 -13.71 19.54
CA LEU A 208 -1.52 -13.09 20.05
C LEU A 208 -1.49 -11.57 19.88
N ILE A 209 -0.36 -10.93 20.18
CA ILE A 209 -0.17 -9.49 19.94
C ILE A 209 -0.28 -9.19 18.44
N GLU A 210 0.43 -9.95 17.59
CA GLU A 210 0.36 -9.83 16.12
C GLU A 210 -1.10 -9.88 15.64
N ASN A 211 -1.86 -10.90 16.06
CA ASN A 211 -3.25 -11.07 15.66
C ASN A 211 -4.14 -9.93 16.16
N ASN A 212 -3.91 -9.42 17.36
CA ASN A 212 -4.67 -8.29 17.92
C ASN A 212 -4.39 -6.99 17.16
N LEU A 213 -3.12 -6.72 16.82
CA LEU A 213 -2.74 -5.58 15.98
C LEU A 213 -3.39 -5.67 14.58
N ILE A 214 -3.30 -6.84 13.92
CA ILE A 214 -3.93 -7.09 12.61
C ILE A 214 -5.45 -6.90 12.69
N LYS A 215 -6.09 -7.41 13.75
CA LYS A 215 -7.53 -7.26 13.97
C LYS A 215 -7.92 -5.79 14.01
N VAL A 216 -7.25 -4.99 14.83
CA VAL A 216 -7.54 -3.56 14.96
C VAL A 216 -7.28 -2.83 13.64
N LEU A 217 -6.18 -3.12 12.94
CA LEU A 217 -5.89 -2.52 11.64
C LEU A 217 -6.97 -2.85 10.59
N ASN A 218 -7.43 -4.10 10.54
CA ASN A 218 -8.48 -4.51 9.60
C ASN A 218 -9.81 -3.81 9.89
N GLU A 219 -10.16 -3.63 11.17
CA GLU A 219 -11.32 -2.84 11.57
C GLU A 219 -11.17 -1.37 11.13
N ALA A 220 -9.98 -0.77 11.27
CA ALA A 220 -9.73 0.59 10.78
C ALA A 220 -9.93 0.68 9.25
N LYS A 221 -9.43 -0.29 8.48
CA LYS A 221 -9.63 -0.37 7.02
C LYS A 221 -11.11 -0.51 6.65
N MET A 222 -11.88 -1.30 7.40
CA MET A 222 -13.33 -1.38 7.20
C MET A 222 -14.01 -0.04 7.43
N VAL A 223 -13.61 0.70 8.46
CA VAL A 223 -14.15 2.03 8.74
C VAL A 223 -13.78 3.05 7.65
N VAL A 224 -12.57 2.98 7.08
CA VAL A 224 -12.23 3.77 5.88
C VAL A 224 -13.22 3.49 4.74
N GLY A 225 -13.59 2.23 4.51
CA GLY A 225 -14.61 1.85 3.54
C GLY A 225 -15.96 2.53 3.79
N TYR A 226 -16.45 2.50 5.04
CA TYR A 226 -17.70 3.15 5.42
C TYR A 226 -17.65 4.69 5.31
N ILE A 227 -16.52 5.31 5.67
CA ILE A 227 -16.34 6.75 5.44
C ILE A 227 -16.34 7.04 3.94
N GLY A 228 -15.68 6.19 3.16
CA GLY A 228 -15.61 6.33 1.71
C GLY A 228 -16.97 6.29 1.03
N GLU A 229 -17.91 5.49 1.51
CA GLU A 229 -19.32 5.52 1.06
C GLU A 229 -19.99 6.88 1.31
N ARG A 230 -19.62 7.59 2.39
CA ARG A 230 -20.17 8.92 2.72
C ARG A 230 -19.51 10.04 1.93
N ILE A 231 -18.18 10.00 1.78
CA ILE A 231 -17.42 11.06 1.09
C ILE A 231 -17.24 10.81 -0.41
N GLY A 232 -17.67 9.65 -0.91
CA GLY A 232 -17.67 9.27 -2.33
C GLY A 232 -16.36 8.70 -2.85
N VAL A 233 -15.37 8.44 -1.99
CA VAL A 233 -14.04 7.92 -2.37
C VAL A 233 -13.58 6.91 -1.33
N SER A 234 -13.32 5.67 -1.76
CA SER A 234 -12.88 4.57 -0.89
C SER A 234 -11.51 4.04 -1.35
N PRO A 235 -10.39 4.61 -0.86
CA PRO A 235 -9.06 4.18 -1.26
C PRO A 235 -8.79 2.72 -0.84
N THR A 236 -8.21 1.93 -1.73
CA THR A 236 -7.91 0.51 -1.47
C THR A 236 -6.46 0.26 -1.09
N ASP A 237 -5.52 1.04 -1.65
CA ASP A 237 -4.11 0.99 -1.25
C ASP A 237 -3.86 1.99 -0.13
N LEU A 238 -3.73 1.46 1.09
CA LEU A 238 -3.57 2.26 2.31
C LEU A 238 -2.16 2.06 2.86
N PHE A 239 -1.43 3.16 2.98
CA PHE A 239 -0.24 3.25 3.80
C PHE A 239 -0.67 3.36 5.27
N SER A 240 -0.04 2.59 6.16
CA SER A 240 -0.50 2.43 7.53
C SER A 240 0.61 2.69 8.54
N THR A 241 0.35 3.56 9.51
CA THR A 241 1.28 3.82 10.62
C THR A 241 0.60 3.66 11.96
N SER A 242 1.39 3.37 13.00
CA SER A 242 0.92 3.26 14.36
C SER A 242 1.68 4.21 15.29
N GLU A 243 0.98 4.83 16.23
CA GLU A 243 1.52 5.81 17.15
C GLU A 243 1.34 5.36 18.60
N PHE A 244 2.43 5.36 19.35
CA PHE A 244 2.50 4.96 20.75
C PHE A 244 3.08 6.07 21.61
N TYR A 245 2.69 6.08 22.88
CA TYR A 245 3.13 7.05 23.86
C TYR A 245 3.53 6.37 25.16
N LYS A 246 4.65 6.80 25.74
CA LYS A 246 5.10 6.41 27.08
C LYS A 246 5.39 7.66 27.91
N ASP A 247 4.80 7.67 29.10
CA ASP A 247 4.94 8.74 30.08
C ASP A 247 6.23 8.54 30.89
N GLN A 248 7.37 8.79 30.24
CA GLN A 248 8.71 8.66 30.81
C GLN A 248 9.67 9.63 30.11
N ASP A 249 10.84 9.88 30.68
CA ASP A 249 11.85 10.76 30.07
C ASP A 249 12.96 9.98 29.37
N GLU A 250 13.17 8.73 29.78
CA GLU A 250 14.20 7.87 29.22
C GLU A 250 13.78 7.35 27.84
N PRO A 251 14.68 7.38 26.84
CA PRO A 251 14.47 6.69 25.57
C PRO A 251 14.15 5.21 25.78
N TYR A 252 13.15 4.68 25.07
CA TYR A 252 12.75 3.28 25.20
C TYR A 252 13.76 2.33 24.54
N PHE A 253 14.24 2.69 23.34
CA PHE A 253 15.23 1.90 22.60
C PHE A 253 16.64 2.42 22.91
N SER A 254 17.15 2.14 24.11
CA SER A 254 18.56 2.37 24.46
C SER A 254 19.35 1.05 24.37
N LYS A 255 20.64 1.13 24.02
CA LYS A 255 21.52 -0.03 23.73
C LYS A 255 21.68 -1.04 24.88
N ASP A 256 21.23 -0.69 26.10
CA ASP A 256 21.41 -1.49 27.32
C ASP A 256 20.12 -2.13 27.85
N ASN A 257 18.98 -1.96 27.16
CA ASN A 257 17.73 -2.61 27.55
C ASN A 257 17.74 -4.07 27.05
N GLY A 258 18.53 -4.92 27.73
CA GLY A 258 18.44 -6.36 27.60
C GLY A 258 17.07 -6.89 28.04
N GLU A 259 16.73 -8.12 27.63
CA GLU A 259 15.56 -8.85 28.12
C GLU A 259 15.51 -8.81 29.65
N MET A 260 14.60 -8.02 30.22
CA MET A 260 14.24 -8.14 31.64
C MET A 260 12.83 -8.64 31.73
N ILE A 261 12.66 -9.87 32.23
CA ILE A 261 11.37 -10.26 32.80
C ILE A 261 11.15 -9.35 34.01
N GLU A 262 10.18 -8.44 33.92
CA GLU A 262 9.78 -7.63 35.07
C GLU A 262 8.76 -8.45 35.88
N GLY A 263 9.26 -9.25 36.82
CA GLY A 263 8.44 -10.16 37.62
C GLY A 263 7.85 -11.32 36.80
N LYS A 264 6.56 -11.27 36.48
CA LYS A 264 5.85 -12.29 35.65
C LYS A 264 5.36 -11.71 34.31
N LEU A 265 5.76 -10.50 33.94
CA LEU A 265 5.41 -9.89 32.67
C LEU A 265 6.57 -10.07 31.67
N ALA A 266 6.26 -10.62 30.50
CA ALA A 266 7.15 -10.59 29.35
C ALA A 266 6.78 -9.43 28.41
N TYR A 267 7.73 -8.93 27.64
CA TYR A 267 7.47 -7.97 26.58
C TYR A 267 8.30 -8.28 25.34
N ILE A 268 7.92 -7.68 24.20
CA ILE A 268 8.73 -7.80 22.98
C ILE A 268 10.00 -6.99 23.15
N ASP A 269 11.13 -7.69 23.11
CA ASP A 269 12.44 -7.09 23.29
C ASP A 269 12.70 -5.97 22.26
N SER A 270 13.21 -4.86 22.76
CA SER A 270 13.51 -3.64 22.01
C SER A 270 14.47 -3.93 20.84
N ARG A 271 15.41 -4.87 21.01
CA ARG A 271 16.40 -5.28 20.00
C ARG A 271 15.79 -5.91 18.75
N TYR A 272 14.54 -6.34 18.83
CA TYR A 272 13.85 -6.93 17.68
C TYR A 272 13.10 -5.93 16.81
N HIS A 273 13.13 -4.66 17.16
CA HIS A 273 12.51 -3.61 16.36
C HIS A 273 13.56 -3.04 15.41
N ASP A 274 13.30 -3.06 14.09
CA ASP A 274 14.21 -2.38 13.16
C ASP A 274 14.00 -0.88 13.29
N TYR A 275 15.03 -0.18 13.72
CA TYR A 275 15.01 1.25 13.97
C TYR A 275 15.20 2.07 12.69
N TYR A 276 14.47 3.18 12.61
CA TYR A 276 14.69 4.24 11.63
C TYR A 276 15.26 5.49 12.30
N ASP A 277 16.41 5.95 11.80
CA ASP A 277 17.06 7.19 12.22
C ASP A 277 16.38 8.41 11.61
N TYR A 278 15.17 8.69 12.08
CA TYR A 278 14.30 9.74 11.53
C TYR A 278 14.30 11.02 12.35
N SER A 279 14.66 10.98 13.63
CA SER A 279 14.63 12.13 14.54
C SER A 279 15.91 12.25 15.33
N ALA A 280 16.46 13.47 15.40
CA ALA A 280 17.56 13.80 16.31
C ALA A 280 17.12 13.89 17.78
N ASP A 281 15.81 13.81 18.06
CA ASP A 281 15.27 13.81 19.42
C ASP A 281 15.32 12.39 20.01
N PRO A 282 16.11 12.12 21.06
CA PRO A 282 16.26 10.78 21.62
C PRO A 282 14.98 10.23 22.25
N ALA A 283 13.99 11.08 22.54
CA ALA A 283 12.68 10.67 23.02
C ALA A 283 11.78 10.08 21.92
N GLU A 284 12.14 10.27 20.65
CA GLU A 284 11.36 9.86 19.50
C GLU A 284 11.94 8.63 18.83
N HIS A 285 11.09 7.62 18.62
CA HIS A 285 11.51 6.36 18.06
C HIS A 285 10.64 5.96 16.89
N PHE A 286 11.25 5.77 15.74
CA PHE A 286 10.61 5.23 14.54
C PHE A 286 11.10 3.81 14.32
N PHE A 287 10.19 2.88 14.06
CA PHE A 287 10.55 1.47 13.95
C PHE A 287 9.59 0.66 13.09
N SER A 288 10.09 -0.44 12.52
CA SER A 288 9.31 -1.46 11.83
C SER A 288 8.64 -2.41 12.82
N THR A 289 7.69 -3.23 12.36
CA THR A 289 7.01 -4.17 13.25
C THR A 289 7.95 -5.33 13.65
N PRO A 290 8.20 -5.60 14.95
CA PRO A 290 9.20 -6.57 15.40
C PRO A 290 8.73 -8.03 15.26
N VAL A 291 9.61 -8.95 14.83
CA VAL A 291 9.50 -10.44 14.92
C VAL A 291 8.17 -11.07 14.44
N PHE A 292 7.31 -10.32 13.75
CA PHE A 292 6.03 -10.84 13.28
C PHE A 292 6.17 -11.55 11.95
N ARG A 293 5.24 -12.47 11.70
CA ARG A 293 5.23 -13.23 10.43
C ARG A 293 4.86 -12.34 9.26
N LYS A 294 4.15 -11.24 9.52
CA LYS A 294 3.71 -10.27 8.53
C LYS A 294 4.04 -8.85 8.97
N ILE A 295 4.40 -8.02 8.01
CA ILE A 295 4.42 -6.56 8.19
C ILE A 295 2.98 -6.11 8.44
N ILE A 296 2.71 -5.50 9.59
CA ILE A 296 1.38 -5.02 9.96
C ILE A 296 1.25 -3.55 9.60
N PHE A 297 2.19 -2.74 10.07
CA PHE A 297 2.29 -1.31 9.78
C PHE A 297 3.55 -1.05 8.95
N ASP A 298 3.48 -0.05 8.07
CA ASP A 298 4.62 0.39 7.28
C ASP A 298 5.74 0.94 8.15
N TYR A 299 5.37 1.75 9.15
CA TYR A 299 6.23 2.07 10.29
C TYR A 299 5.38 2.43 11.50
N SER A 300 6.02 2.40 12.66
CA SER A 300 5.44 2.84 13.93
C SER A 300 6.30 3.94 14.53
N TYR A 301 5.67 4.77 15.36
CA TYR A 301 6.31 5.84 16.12
C TYR A 301 5.99 5.67 17.60
N LEU A 302 6.99 5.89 18.45
CA LEU A 302 6.87 5.90 19.90
C LEU A 302 7.48 7.20 20.43
N LEU A 303 6.70 7.96 21.19
CA LEU A 303 7.18 9.11 21.96
C LEU A 303 7.35 8.73 23.43
N CYS A 304 8.54 8.97 23.98
CA CYS A 304 8.84 8.88 25.41
C CYS A 304 8.97 10.29 25.97
N LYS A 305 7.89 10.84 26.54
CA LYS A 305 7.94 12.18 27.15
C LYS A 305 6.99 12.26 28.33
N ARG A 306 7.48 12.76 29.47
CA ARG A 306 6.61 12.97 30.63
C ARG A 306 5.48 13.95 30.35
N LYS A 307 4.27 13.64 30.82
CA LYS A 307 3.09 14.46 30.57
C LYS A 307 3.26 15.89 31.08
N GLU A 308 3.98 16.09 32.18
CA GLU A 308 4.23 17.40 32.77
C GLU A 308 5.17 18.28 31.93
N ARG A 309 5.92 17.69 30.99
CA ARG A 309 6.84 18.41 30.09
C ARG A 309 6.20 18.84 28.79
N PHE A 310 4.93 18.50 28.55
CA PHE A 310 4.21 19.07 27.44
C PHE A 310 3.97 20.56 27.70
N GLU A 311 4.10 21.37 26.65
CA GLU A 311 3.80 22.79 26.75
C GLU A 311 2.32 22.99 27.07
N LYS A 312 1.96 24.14 27.66
CA LYS A 312 0.60 24.44 28.16
C LYS A 312 -0.52 24.28 27.10
N PHE A 313 -0.16 24.27 25.82
CA PHE A 313 -1.07 24.11 24.67
C PHE A 313 -0.76 22.86 23.81
N ASP A 314 0.21 22.04 24.20
CA ASP A 314 0.58 20.80 23.51
C ASP A 314 -0.08 19.61 24.21
N ASP A 315 -1.39 19.43 24.00
CA ASP A 315 -2.08 18.21 24.48
C ASP A 315 -1.84 17.06 23.49
N TYR A 316 -0.57 16.68 23.34
CA TYR A 316 -0.13 15.64 22.41
C TYR A 316 -1.04 14.43 22.49
N ILE A 317 -1.36 13.97 23.70
CA ILE A 317 -2.14 12.76 23.96
C ILE A 317 -3.54 12.82 23.34
N ASN A 318 -4.16 13.99 23.24
CA ASN A 318 -5.54 14.15 22.75
C ASN A 318 -5.64 14.92 21.43
N GLN A 319 -4.50 15.30 20.83
CA GLN A 319 -4.47 16.06 19.59
C GLN A 319 -4.41 15.14 18.35
N TYR A 320 -5.14 15.55 17.31
CA TYR A 320 -5.08 14.96 15.97
C TYR A 320 -3.95 15.58 15.16
N TYR A 321 -3.35 14.78 14.28
CA TYR A 321 -2.30 15.26 13.37
C TYR A 321 -2.65 14.97 11.92
N ALA A 322 -2.37 15.94 11.05
CA ALA A 322 -2.38 15.74 9.60
C ALA A 322 -1.11 15.01 9.16
N CYS A 323 -1.13 14.38 7.98
CA CYS A 323 -0.04 13.55 7.45
C CYS A 323 1.26 14.29 7.07
N TYR A 324 1.42 15.54 7.49
CA TYR A 324 2.64 16.33 7.27
C TYR A 324 3.12 17.02 8.56
N GLU A 325 2.43 16.78 9.69
CA GLU A 325 2.74 17.35 11.00
C GLU A 325 3.55 16.37 11.86
N LYS A 326 4.45 16.90 12.68
CA LYS A 326 5.23 16.15 13.68
C LYS A 326 5.85 14.89 13.07
N HIS A 327 5.56 13.70 13.62
CA HIS A 327 6.11 12.42 13.20
C HIS A 327 5.45 11.85 11.92
N LEU A 328 4.35 12.44 11.46
CA LEU A 328 3.67 12.02 10.22
C LEU A 328 4.28 12.65 8.97
N VAL A 329 5.20 13.62 9.12
CA VAL A 329 5.92 14.33 8.04
C VAL A 329 6.55 13.42 6.98
N PHE A 330 6.85 12.17 7.33
CA PHE A 330 7.45 11.16 6.45
C PHE A 330 6.44 10.47 5.51
N ILE A 331 5.13 10.51 5.82
CA ILE A 331 4.09 9.82 5.04
C ILE A 331 4.12 10.21 3.56
N PRO A 332 4.17 11.50 3.16
CA PRO A 332 4.22 11.87 1.76
C PRO A 332 5.44 11.29 1.03
N LEU A 333 6.60 11.26 1.70
CA LEU A 333 7.83 10.70 1.13
C LEU A 333 7.76 9.18 0.95
N HIS A 334 7.12 8.46 1.88
CA HIS A 334 6.90 7.02 1.76
C HIS A 334 5.88 6.66 0.69
N LEU A 335 4.80 7.45 0.55
CA LEU A 335 3.84 7.28 -0.54
C LEU A 335 4.49 7.53 -1.90
N ILE A 336 5.30 8.58 -2.03
CA ILE A 336 6.11 8.82 -3.24
C ILE A 336 7.07 7.64 -3.49
N HIS A 337 7.73 7.12 -2.45
CA HIS A 337 8.61 5.97 -2.57
C HIS A 337 7.88 4.73 -3.15
N ARG A 338 6.65 4.46 -2.68
CA ARG A 338 5.80 3.37 -3.20
C ARG A 338 5.47 3.59 -4.67
N GLU A 339 5.08 4.80 -5.07
CA GLU A 339 4.79 5.12 -6.47
C GLU A 339 6.00 4.94 -7.38
N ILE A 340 7.19 5.39 -6.95
CA ILE A 340 8.44 5.17 -7.69
C ILE A 340 8.68 3.66 -7.87
N THR A 341 8.51 2.88 -6.80
CA THR A 341 8.71 1.42 -6.85
C THR A 341 7.69 0.72 -7.76
N ARG A 342 6.43 1.16 -7.75
CA ARG A 342 5.39 0.69 -8.68
C ARG A 342 5.78 0.94 -10.13
N LEU A 343 6.16 2.18 -10.47
CA LEU A 343 6.59 2.56 -11.81
C LEU A 343 7.83 1.80 -12.28
N ILE A 344 8.83 1.61 -11.40
CA ILE A 344 10.01 0.78 -11.70
C ILE A 344 9.58 -0.65 -12.07
N SER A 345 8.67 -1.24 -11.29
CA SER A 345 8.19 -2.61 -11.55
C SER A 345 7.46 -2.71 -12.89
N GLU A 346 6.58 -1.74 -13.17
CA GLU A 346 5.81 -1.66 -14.40
C GLU A 346 6.69 -1.53 -15.65
N ILE A 347 7.66 -0.60 -15.62
CA ILE A 347 8.60 -0.39 -16.72
C ILE A 347 9.51 -1.61 -16.87
N SER A 348 10.01 -2.18 -15.76
CA SER A 348 10.87 -3.37 -15.81
C SER A 348 10.16 -4.57 -16.43
N ARG A 349 8.86 -4.75 -16.18
CA ARG A 349 8.04 -5.79 -16.81
C ARG A 349 7.94 -5.61 -18.33
N LEU A 350 7.90 -4.37 -18.81
CA LEU A 350 7.91 -4.11 -20.26
C LEU A 350 9.27 -4.44 -20.89
N MET A 351 10.37 -4.23 -20.15
CA MET A 351 11.72 -4.53 -20.65
C MET A 351 11.96 -6.04 -20.85
N THR A 352 11.33 -6.88 -20.03
CA THR A 352 11.52 -8.34 -20.06
C THR A 352 10.61 -9.06 -21.04
N LEU A 353 9.62 -8.37 -21.63
CA LEU A 353 8.81 -8.95 -22.71
C LEU A 353 9.66 -9.04 -23.99
N ASP A 354 10.21 -10.23 -24.26
CA ASP A 354 11.06 -10.57 -25.43
C ASP A 354 10.46 -10.21 -26.81
N LYS A 355 9.16 -9.86 -26.87
CA LYS A 355 8.50 -9.44 -28.10
C LYS A 355 8.63 -7.93 -28.31
N ARG A 356 9.79 -7.51 -28.82
CA ARG A 356 10.05 -6.17 -29.40
C ARG A 356 9.00 -5.72 -30.45
N SER A 357 8.14 -6.62 -30.93
CA SER A 357 7.06 -6.36 -31.88
C SER A 357 5.83 -5.66 -31.28
N ASP A 358 5.68 -5.58 -29.95
CA ASP A 358 4.49 -4.97 -29.30
C ASP A 358 4.73 -3.57 -28.72
N LEU A 359 5.92 -2.97 -28.90
CA LEU A 359 6.28 -1.66 -28.31
C LEU A 359 5.38 -0.49 -28.74
N ALA A 360 4.76 -0.56 -29.93
CA ALA A 360 3.80 0.44 -30.38
C ALA A 360 2.49 0.38 -29.58
N LYS A 361 2.07 -0.81 -29.13
CA LYS A 361 0.86 -1.00 -28.31
C LYS A 361 1.00 -0.45 -26.90
N TYR A 362 2.23 -0.27 -26.43
CA TYR A 362 2.53 0.25 -25.10
C TYR A 362 2.90 1.74 -25.11
N HIS A 363 2.77 2.44 -26.25
CA HIS A 363 3.16 3.85 -26.37
C HIS A 363 2.45 4.74 -25.34
N ASP A 364 1.11 4.65 -25.27
CA ASP A 364 0.30 5.45 -24.35
C ASP A 364 0.64 5.14 -22.88
N PHE A 365 0.90 3.87 -22.58
CA PHE A 365 1.30 3.44 -21.24
C PHE A 365 2.67 4.01 -20.85
N VAL A 366 3.66 3.95 -21.76
CA VAL A 366 4.99 4.51 -21.52
C VAL A 366 4.93 6.04 -21.40
N PHE A 367 4.06 6.70 -22.17
CA PHE A 367 3.77 8.13 -22.03
C PHE A 367 3.18 8.46 -20.65
N GLU A 368 2.25 7.66 -20.16
CA GLU A 368 1.67 7.81 -18.83
C GLU A 368 2.74 7.65 -17.73
N CYS A 369 3.57 6.60 -17.79
CA CYS A 369 4.69 6.42 -16.87
C CYS A 369 5.68 7.60 -16.91
N LEU A 370 5.96 8.15 -18.11
CA LEU A 370 6.82 9.30 -18.27
C LEU A 370 6.22 10.54 -17.57
N SER A 371 4.95 10.82 -17.82
CA SER A 371 4.22 11.92 -17.18
C SER A 371 4.19 11.78 -15.66
N GLN A 372 3.89 10.59 -15.14
CA GLN A 372 3.88 10.32 -13.70
C GLN A 372 5.27 10.49 -13.09
N THR A 373 6.34 10.04 -13.76
CA THR A 373 7.72 10.22 -13.28
C THR A 373 8.11 11.70 -13.22
N GLU A 374 7.71 12.50 -14.21
CA GLU A 374 7.93 13.95 -14.19
C GLU A 374 7.16 14.65 -13.06
N ASN A 375 5.92 14.22 -12.80
CA ASN A 375 5.12 14.74 -11.69
C ASN A 375 5.76 14.41 -10.33
N ILE A 376 6.21 13.17 -10.12
CA ILE A 376 6.93 12.79 -8.89
C ILE A 376 8.16 13.68 -8.67
N LYS A 377 8.93 13.96 -9.72
CA LYS A 377 10.09 14.86 -9.63
C LYS A 377 9.70 16.27 -9.18
N LYS A 378 8.55 16.78 -9.64
CA LYS A 378 8.02 18.07 -9.19
C LYS A 378 7.56 18.01 -7.73
N TRP A 379 6.82 16.97 -7.34
CA TRP A 379 6.36 16.77 -5.96
C TRP A 379 7.52 16.74 -4.96
N LEU A 380 8.60 16.01 -5.27
CA LEU A 380 9.79 15.97 -4.42
C LEU A 380 10.43 17.35 -4.25
N LYS A 381 10.53 18.15 -5.32
CA LYS A 381 11.08 19.51 -5.25
C LYS A 381 10.21 20.45 -4.43
N GLU A 382 8.89 20.35 -4.59
CA GLU A 382 7.92 21.17 -3.85
C GLU A 382 7.94 20.84 -2.36
N ILE A 383 7.95 19.55 -2.03
CA ILE A 383 8.08 19.07 -0.65
C ILE A 383 9.41 19.51 -0.06
N GLU A 384 10.52 19.36 -0.79
CA GLU A 384 11.84 19.79 -0.32
C GLU A 384 11.90 21.29 -0.04
N ALA A 385 11.28 22.11 -0.90
CA ALA A 385 11.24 23.56 -0.72
C ALA A 385 10.40 23.95 0.51
N ASP A 386 9.24 23.30 0.70
CA ASP A 386 8.35 23.56 1.83
C ASP A 386 8.97 23.10 3.16
N TYR A 387 9.47 21.86 3.18
CA TYR A 387 10.07 21.24 4.36
C TYR A 387 11.39 21.87 4.78
N LYS A 388 11.95 22.84 4.04
CA LYS A 388 13.09 23.63 4.53
C LYS A 388 12.70 24.60 5.64
N THR A 389 11.43 25.01 5.69
CA THR A 389 10.97 26.06 6.62
C THR A 389 9.79 25.64 7.49
N SER A 390 8.98 24.65 7.06
CA SER A 390 7.72 24.31 7.72
C SER A 390 7.83 23.21 8.80
N ILE A 391 8.90 22.42 8.81
CA ILE A 391 9.03 21.24 9.68
C ILE A 391 9.97 21.50 10.86
N ASN A 392 9.90 20.63 11.86
CA ASN A 392 10.82 20.69 12.99
C ASN A 392 12.24 20.29 12.57
N ASN A 393 13.23 21.08 13.03
CA ASN A 393 14.63 20.89 12.70
C ASN A 393 15.16 19.48 12.96
N ARG A 394 14.62 18.77 13.94
CA ARG A 394 15.02 17.41 14.30
C ARG A 394 14.82 16.37 13.19
N TYR A 395 13.99 16.66 12.19
CA TYR A 395 13.72 15.77 11.06
C TYR A 395 14.47 16.14 9.77
N HIS A 396 15.12 17.31 9.71
CA HIS A 396 15.66 17.85 8.46
C HIS A 396 16.70 16.93 7.81
N GLU A 397 17.60 16.34 8.59
CA GLU A 397 18.66 15.48 8.07
C GLU A 397 18.08 14.23 7.39
N SER A 398 17.21 13.52 8.10
CA SER A 398 16.57 12.30 7.60
C SER A 398 15.68 12.60 6.39
N ILE A 399 14.92 13.68 6.41
CA ILE A 399 14.10 14.12 5.26
C ILE A 399 14.97 14.46 4.05
N SER A 400 16.05 15.21 4.25
CA SER A 400 16.96 15.59 3.17
C SER A 400 17.62 14.35 2.54
N SER A 401 18.01 13.38 3.37
CA SER A 401 18.56 12.10 2.94
C SER A 401 17.53 11.29 2.13
N ILE A 402 16.29 11.18 2.62
CA ILE A 402 15.21 10.48 1.92
C ILE A 402 14.92 11.15 0.57
N ILE A 403 14.73 12.47 0.55
CA ILE A 403 14.43 13.24 -0.67
C ILE A 403 15.56 13.08 -1.69
N LYS A 404 16.83 13.20 -1.27
CA LYS A 404 17.99 13.00 -2.14
C LYS A 404 17.95 11.62 -2.80
N LYS A 405 17.75 10.56 -2.01
CA LYS A 405 17.66 9.18 -2.51
C LYS A 405 16.49 8.98 -3.46
N GLN A 406 15.31 9.55 -3.18
CA GLN A 406 14.18 9.45 -4.12
C GLN A 406 14.44 10.23 -5.40
N ASN A 407 15.09 11.40 -5.33
CA ASN A 407 15.45 12.20 -6.50
C ASN A 407 16.42 11.46 -7.44
N GLU A 408 17.39 10.73 -6.87
CA GLU A 408 18.30 9.86 -7.63
C GLU A 408 17.51 8.76 -8.37
N ARG A 409 16.68 8.00 -7.63
CA ARG A 409 15.84 6.93 -8.20
C ARG A 409 14.90 7.42 -9.31
N VAL A 410 14.25 8.56 -9.09
CA VAL A 410 13.33 9.18 -10.07
C VAL A 410 14.09 9.66 -11.30
N SER A 411 15.31 10.17 -11.13
CA SER A 411 16.12 10.63 -12.26
C SER A 411 16.57 9.47 -13.14
N GLU A 412 16.99 8.35 -12.54
CA GLU A 412 17.30 7.11 -13.26
C GLU A 412 16.05 6.57 -13.99
N LEU A 413 14.92 6.50 -13.29
CA LEU A 413 13.65 6.07 -13.87
C LEU A 413 13.23 6.95 -15.05
N LEU A 414 13.40 8.27 -14.93
CA LEU A 414 13.05 9.23 -15.97
C LEU A 414 13.90 9.01 -17.23
N GLU A 415 15.21 8.81 -17.05
CA GLU A 415 16.11 8.55 -18.18
C GLU A 415 15.75 7.24 -18.89
N LEU A 416 15.50 6.18 -18.13
CA LEU A 416 15.05 4.89 -18.68
C LEU A 416 13.73 5.06 -19.45
N THR A 417 12.73 5.68 -18.83
CA THR A 417 11.39 5.86 -19.44
C THR A 417 11.47 6.69 -20.72
N LYS A 418 12.28 7.76 -20.75
CA LYS A 418 12.51 8.58 -21.95
C LYS A 418 13.09 7.75 -23.10
N ARG A 419 14.12 6.94 -22.82
CA ARG A 419 14.70 6.05 -23.84
C ARG A 419 13.65 5.09 -24.41
N PHE A 420 12.82 4.50 -23.54
CA PHE A 420 11.72 3.63 -23.97
C PHE A 420 10.66 4.36 -24.80
N TYR A 421 10.29 5.57 -24.38
CA TYR A 421 9.33 6.40 -25.10
C TYR A 421 9.81 6.71 -26.52
N THR A 422 11.06 7.16 -26.70
CA THR A 422 11.65 7.43 -28.02
C THR A 422 11.67 6.18 -28.91
N LEU A 423 12.00 5.01 -28.34
CA LEU A 423 11.96 3.74 -29.07
C LEU A 423 10.54 3.36 -29.49
N SER A 424 9.55 3.56 -28.61
CA SER A 424 8.14 3.31 -28.89
C SER A 424 7.61 4.26 -29.98
N GLU A 425 7.88 5.55 -29.88
CA GLU A 425 7.49 6.56 -30.88
C GLU A 425 8.05 6.21 -32.27
N SER A 426 9.34 5.88 -32.34
CA SER A 426 9.99 5.44 -33.59
C SER A 426 9.30 4.22 -34.20
N ARG A 427 8.77 3.30 -33.37
CA ARG A 427 8.03 2.13 -33.84
C ARG A 427 6.65 2.47 -34.35
N VAL A 428 5.90 3.32 -33.65
CA VAL A 428 4.59 3.82 -34.10
C VAL A 428 4.71 4.49 -35.46
N GLN A 429 5.75 5.32 -35.65
CA GLN A 429 6.02 5.96 -36.95
C GLN A 429 6.32 4.92 -38.05
N ILE A 430 7.14 3.90 -37.77
CA ILE A 430 7.42 2.81 -38.73
C ILE A 430 6.14 2.02 -39.08
N GLU A 431 5.29 1.72 -38.11
CA GLU A 431 4.03 1.01 -38.34
C GLU A 431 3.06 1.83 -39.19
N ASN A 432 2.92 3.13 -38.91
CA ASN A 432 2.13 4.05 -39.72
C ASN A 432 2.62 4.10 -41.17
N ILE A 433 3.94 4.14 -41.38
CA ILE A 433 4.54 4.08 -42.73
C ILE A 433 4.24 2.75 -43.43
N LYS A 434 4.35 1.61 -42.71
CA LYS A 434 4.03 0.29 -43.28
C LYS A 434 2.55 0.17 -43.66
N TYR A 435 1.66 0.65 -42.80
CA TYR A 435 0.22 0.68 -43.04
C TYR A 435 -0.13 1.53 -44.25
N SER A 436 0.43 2.75 -44.33
CA SER A 436 0.28 3.64 -45.48
C SER A 436 0.78 3.00 -46.79
N LYS A 437 1.96 2.34 -46.78
CA LYS A 437 2.46 1.59 -47.95
C LYS A 437 1.53 0.46 -48.38
N LYS A 438 0.92 -0.27 -47.43
CA LYS A 438 -0.04 -1.34 -47.74
C LYS A 438 -1.31 -0.78 -48.37
N ASN A 439 -1.82 0.33 -47.84
CA ASN A 439 -3.00 1.00 -48.39
C ASN A 439 -2.72 1.61 -49.76
N ALA A 440 -1.55 2.20 -49.98
CA ALA A 440 -1.14 2.71 -51.29
C ALA A 440 -1.12 1.60 -52.36
N ARG A 441 -0.63 0.40 -52.00
CA ARG A 441 -0.69 -0.78 -52.89
C ARG A 441 -2.13 -1.20 -53.18
N LEU A 442 -3.01 -1.21 -52.17
CA LEU A 442 -4.41 -1.56 -52.34
C LEU A 442 -5.13 -0.55 -53.23
N VAL A 443 -4.89 0.75 -53.05
CA VAL A 443 -5.40 1.81 -53.92
C VAL A 443 -4.93 1.62 -55.36
N LEU A 444 -3.64 1.31 -55.57
CA LEU A 444 -3.12 1.02 -56.92
C LEU A 444 -3.83 -0.17 -57.58
N ILE A 445 -4.06 -1.25 -56.84
CA ILE A 445 -4.81 -2.42 -57.33
C ILE A 445 -6.24 -2.02 -57.70
N LEU A 446 -6.91 -1.24 -56.84
CA LEU A 446 -8.27 -0.75 -57.12
C LEU A 446 -8.32 0.13 -58.38
N VAL A 447 -7.33 1.00 -58.58
CA VAL A 447 -7.22 1.82 -59.80
C VAL A 447 -7.05 0.94 -61.03
N ILE A 448 -6.19 -0.09 -60.98
CA ILE A 448 -6.03 -1.04 -62.10
C ILE A 448 -7.35 -1.76 -62.40
N VAL A 449 -8.04 -2.24 -61.37
CA VAL A 449 -9.36 -2.89 -61.53
C VAL A 449 -10.37 -1.92 -62.13
N GLN A 450 -10.40 -0.65 -61.71
CA GLN A 450 -11.28 0.37 -62.27
C GLN A 450 -10.97 0.65 -63.75
N ILE A 451 -9.69 0.72 -64.13
CA ILE A 451 -9.27 0.87 -65.53
C ILE A 451 -9.75 -0.32 -66.36
N VAL A 452 -9.57 -1.55 -65.85
CA VAL A 452 -10.02 -2.78 -66.53
C VAL A 452 -11.55 -2.81 -66.66
N LEU A 453 -12.29 -2.51 -65.60
CA LEU A 453 -13.75 -2.45 -65.63
C LEU A 453 -14.25 -1.36 -66.59
N ALA A 454 -13.64 -0.18 -66.57
CA ALA A 454 -13.95 0.90 -67.50
C ALA A 454 -13.71 0.44 -68.95
N ALA A 455 -12.57 -0.19 -69.23
CA ALA A 455 -12.25 -0.75 -70.54
C ALA A 455 -13.24 -1.84 -70.98
N MET A 456 -13.70 -2.70 -70.08
CA MET A 456 -14.72 -3.72 -70.37
C MET A 456 -16.12 -3.13 -70.62
N THR A 457 -16.44 -1.97 -70.02
CA THR A 457 -17.70 -1.26 -70.27
C THR A 457 -17.66 -0.36 -71.51
N ILE A 458 -16.49 -0.18 -72.13
CA ILE A 458 -16.39 0.55 -73.39
C ILE A 458 -17.01 -0.29 -74.50
N ASP A 459 -18.14 0.18 -75.01
CA ASP A 459 -18.75 -0.30 -76.24
C ASP A 459 -18.02 0.38 -77.42
N LEU A 460 -17.12 -0.37 -78.06
CA LEU A 460 -16.21 0.12 -79.11
C LEU A 460 -16.95 0.48 -80.42
N ASP A 461 -18.19 0.05 -80.58
CA ASP A 461 -18.99 0.29 -81.79
C ASP A 461 -20.01 1.43 -81.62
N LYS A 462 -20.08 2.03 -80.42
CA LYS A 462 -20.98 3.13 -80.12
C LYS A 462 -20.41 4.47 -80.62
N LYS A 463 -21.00 5.02 -81.69
CA LYS A 463 -20.59 6.30 -82.30
C LYS A 463 -20.98 7.51 -81.43
N GLY A 464 -20.09 8.50 -81.36
CA GLY A 464 -20.33 9.79 -80.69
C GLY A 464 -19.82 9.88 -79.25
N GLN A 465 -18.98 8.93 -78.80
CA GLN A 465 -18.35 8.98 -77.48
C GLN A 465 -17.00 9.70 -77.53
N TRP A 466 -16.55 10.22 -76.38
CA TRP A 466 -15.32 11.00 -76.28
C TRP A 466 -14.05 10.23 -76.70
N TYR A 467 -14.10 8.89 -76.64
CA TYR A 467 -13.01 7.99 -77.05
C TYR A 467 -13.09 7.54 -78.52
N SER A 468 -14.17 7.86 -79.25
CA SER A 468 -14.36 7.42 -80.64
C SER A 468 -13.24 7.83 -81.62
N PRO A 469 -12.65 9.05 -81.56
CA PRO A 469 -11.57 9.44 -82.48
C PRO A 469 -10.30 8.57 -82.34
N LEU A 470 -10.01 8.14 -81.11
CA LEU A 470 -8.83 7.33 -80.81
C LEU A 470 -9.01 5.87 -81.24
N VAL A 471 -10.24 5.36 -81.15
CA VAL A 471 -10.62 4.03 -81.68
C VAL A 471 -10.57 4.00 -83.21
N GLU A 472 -11.07 5.04 -83.87
CA GLU A 472 -10.98 5.16 -85.35
C GLU A 472 -9.53 5.28 -85.83
N TYR A 473 -8.68 6.00 -85.08
CA TYR A 473 -7.24 6.09 -85.36
C TYR A 473 -6.51 4.75 -85.21
N ILE A 474 -6.85 3.94 -84.19
CA ILE A 474 -6.26 2.60 -84.04
C ILE A 474 -6.77 1.65 -85.13
N LYS A 475 -8.07 1.71 -85.48
CA LYS A 475 -8.67 0.93 -86.58
C LYS A 475 -8.01 1.25 -87.93
N SER A 476 -7.64 2.51 -88.18
CA SER A 476 -6.99 2.92 -89.44
C SER A 476 -5.55 2.45 -89.59
N ILE A 477 -4.85 2.16 -88.48
CA ILE A 477 -3.44 1.73 -88.49
C ILE A 477 -3.30 0.20 -88.49
N THR A 478 -4.26 -0.54 -87.92
CA THR A 478 -4.07 -1.97 -87.64
C THR A 478 -4.70 -2.94 -88.66
N SER A 479 -5.54 -2.49 -89.59
CA SER A 479 -6.23 -3.36 -90.58
C SER A 479 -6.78 -4.69 -90.01
N VAL A 480 -7.23 -4.68 -88.75
CA VAL A 480 -7.95 -5.80 -88.14
C VAL A 480 -9.37 -5.35 -87.88
N SER A 481 -10.33 -6.02 -88.51
CA SER A 481 -11.73 -5.98 -88.08
C SER A 481 -11.85 -6.84 -86.81
N PHE A 482 -12.34 -6.25 -85.72
CA PHE A 482 -12.86 -7.03 -84.58
C PHE A 482 -14.25 -7.55 -84.91
#